data_AF-A0A1Q3NLY2-F1
#
_entry.id   AF-A0A1Q3NLY2-F1
#
_cell.length_a   1.000
_cell.length_b   1.000
_cell.length_c   1.000
_cell.angle_alpha   90.00
_cell.angle_beta   90.00
_cell.angle_gamma   90.00
#
_symmetry.space_group_name_H-M   'P 1'
#
loop_
_entity.id
_entity.type
_entity.pdbx_description
1 polymer ?
#
loop_
_entity_poly.entity_id
_entity_poly.type
_entity_poly.pdbx_seq_one_letter_code
_entity_poly.pdbx_strand_id
1 'polypeptide(L)'
;MIKSTLFQCIDFDRTLFDTPRFVKALTDEVDRVHPGMGAELDKKFESAYKAERTFFLMRHLRSTLGSEAVMQLVEALIKRHKGDRFLLPGALERIQLADEISTQRPAWGLLTYGDMADQKLKIAIAGLNQAPLHMTDTPHKAAVIASWQQPDGTFQLPSEFGSQIVTQVTLEDDKLRAFKDLPKGVVGVWVHPGEQRGEYQEVATQGGIITEAPSVAESGELLRHLFSK
;
A
#
# COMPACT_ATOMS: atom_id res chain seq x y z
N MET A 1 -26.47 -16.75 -13.85
CA MET A 1 -25.57 -16.60 -12.70
C MET A 1 -24.34 -15.85 -13.19
N ILE A 2 -24.09 -14.64 -12.68
CA ILE A 2 -22.83 -13.94 -12.95
C ILE A 2 -21.75 -14.69 -12.16
N LYS A 3 -20.72 -15.18 -12.84
CA LYS A 3 -19.56 -15.80 -12.19
C LYS A 3 -18.88 -14.72 -11.34
N SER A 4 -18.60 -15.00 -10.06
CA SER A 4 -17.95 -14.00 -9.19
C SER A 4 -16.61 -13.56 -9.79
N THR A 5 -16.40 -12.25 -9.88
CA THR A 5 -15.16 -11.61 -10.30
C THR A 5 -14.62 -10.74 -9.18
N LEU A 6 -13.32 -10.88 -8.91
CA LEU A 6 -12.62 -10.26 -7.80
C LEU A 6 -11.54 -9.31 -8.34
N PHE A 7 -11.44 -8.12 -7.74
CA PHE A 7 -10.29 -7.24 -7.88
C PHE A 7 -9.72 -6.89 -6.51
N GLN A 8 -8.40 -6.90 -6.39
CA GLN A 8 -7.72 -6.67 -5.11
C GLN A 8 -7.00 -5.31 -5.10
N CYS A 9 -7.49 -4.38 -4.29
CA CYS A 9 -6.80 -3.12 -4.02
C CYS A 9 -5.83 -3.31 -2.85
N ILE A 10 -4.55 -3.06 -3.09
CA ILE A 10 -3.51 -3.23 -2.07
C ILE A 10 -2.84 -1.87 -1.83
N ASP A 11 -2.74 -1.42 -0.58
CA ASP A 11 -1.84 -0.32 -0.26
C ASP A 11 -0.39 -0.72 -0.52
N PHE A 12 0.44 0.29 -0.73
CA PHE A 12 1.84 0.09 -0.98
C PHE A 12 2.68 0.33 0.28
N ASP A 13 2.65 1.54 0.84
CA ASP A 13 3.48 1.91 1.99
C ASP A 13 3.06 1.10 3.24
N ARG A 14 4.01 0.38 3.83
CA ARG A 14 3.81 -0.44 5.05
C ARG A 14 2.86 -1.63 4.91
N THR A 15 2.38 -1.90 3.69
CA THR A 15 1.63 -3.12 3.35
C THR A 15 2.44 -4.03 2.43
N LEU A 16 2.95 -3.51 1.31
CA LEU A 16 3.89 -4.24 0.44
C LEU A 16 5.33 -3.73 0.60
N PHE A 17 5.50 -2.44 0.88
CA PHE A 17 6.78 -1.75 0.94
C PHE A 17 7.20 -1.45 2.37
N ASP A 18 8.40 -1.85 2.73
CA ASP A 18 9.05 -1.61 4.01
C ASP A 18 9.52 -0.14 4.12
N THR A 19 8.54 0.73 4.37
CA THR A 19 8.75 2.18 4.46
C THR A 19 9.75 2.54 5.56
N PRO A 20 9.70 1.98 6.79
CA PRO A 20 10.70 2.29 7.81
C PRO A 20 12.13 1.95 7.36
N ARG A 21 12.34 0.79 6.75
CA ARG A 21 13.66 0.37 6.27
C ARG A 21 14.17 1.24 5.13
N PHE A 22 13.29 1.60 4.19
CA PHE A 22 13.63 2.53 3.11
C PHE A 22 13.98 3.91 3.64
N VAL A 23 13.17 4.45 4.56
CA VAL A 23 13.43 5.76 5.17
C VAL A 23 14.75 5.75 5.90
N LYS A 24 15.04 4.72 6.70
CA LYS A 24 16.32 4.61 7.41
C LYS A 24 17.52 4.57 6.46
N ALA A 25 17.41 3.80 5.38
CA ALA A 25 18.48 3.74 4.38
C ALA A 25 18.71 5.11 3.71
N LEU A 26 17.63 5.84 3.40
CA LEU A 26 17.72 7.18 2.85
C LEU A 26 18.29 8.20 3.84
N THR A 27 17.86 8.19 5.10
CA THR A 27 18.40 9.11 6.12
C THR A 27 19.87 8.83 6.42
N ASP A 28 20.30 7.58 6.34
CA ASP A 28 21.73 7.21 6.41
C ASP A 28 22.55 7.76 5.23
N GLU A 29 22.01 7.74 4.01
CA GLU A 29 22.69 8.40 2.88
C GLU A 29 22.73 9.92 3.05
N VAL A 30 21.64 10.53 3.53
CA VAL A 30 21.60 11.97 3.82
C VAL A 30 22.66 12.33 4.85
N ASP A 31 22.79 11.58 5.95
CA ASP A 31 23.74 11.90 7.03
C ASP A 31 25.19 11.78 6.58
N ARG A 32 25.50 10.90 5.62
CA ARG A 32 26.84 10.80 5.03
C ARG A 32 27.26 12.05 4.26
N VAL A 33 26.31 12.71 3.61
CA VAL A 33 26.57 13.92 2.79
C VAL A 33 26.35 15.20 3.60
N HIS A 34 25.41 15.16 4.54
CA HIS A 34 24.99 16.27 5.39
C HIS A 34 24.95 15.81 6.87
N PRO A 35 26.13 15.72 7.54
CA PRO A 35 26.21 15.20 8.90
C PRO A 35 25.27 15.90 9.89
N GLY A 36 24.51 15.10 10.64
CA GLY A 36 23.52 15.55 11.62
C GLY A 36 22.10 15.69 11.08
N MET A 37 21.93 15.82 9.75
CA MET A 37 20.60 15.95 9.14
C MET A 37 19.82 14.64 9.19
N GLY A 38 20.47 13.48 9.06
CA GLY A 38 19.79 12.18 9.09
C GLY A 38 19.06 11.94 10.41
N ALA A 39 19.72 12.26 11.53
CA ALA A 39 19.12 12.13 12.87
C ALA A 39 17.91 13.06 13.08
N GLU A 40 17.89 14.24 12.47
CA GLU A 40 16.72 15.12 12.50
C GLU A 40 15.55 14.53 11.71
N LEU A 41 15.83 13.99 10.52
CA LEU A 41 14.84 13.37 9.65
C LEU A 41 14.23 12.11 10.29
N ASP A 42 15.05 11.27 10.93
CA ASP A 42 14.59 10.10 11.68
C ASP A 42 13.59 10.51 12.77
N LYS A 43 13.91 11.55 13.55
CA LYS A 43 12.99 12.06 14.59
C LYS A 43 11.67 12.56 14.01
N LYS A 44 11.71 13.29 12.88
CA LYS A 44 10.50 13.77 12.19
C LYS A 44 9.66 12.60 11.67
N PHE A 45 10.29 11.60 11.07
CA PHE A 45 9.62 10.40 10.58
C PHE A 45 8.97 9.62 11.72
N GLU A 46 9.72 9.31 12.79
CA GLU A 46 9.22 8.58 13.96
C GLU A 46 8.04 9.27 14.63
N SER A 47 8.11 10.60 14.78
CA SER A 47 7.01 11.39 15.33
C SER A 47 5.75 11.30 14.46
N ALA A 48 5.89 11.42 13.14
CA ALA A 48 4.77 11.27 12.22
C ALA A 48 4.22 9.83 12.21
N TYR A 49 5.10 8.82 12.22
CA TYR A 49 4.74 7.41 12.22
C TYR A 49 3.88 7.05 13.45
N LYS A 50 4.34 7.44 14.64
CA LYS A 50 3.62 7.23 15.92
C LYS A 50 2.28 7.97 15.99
N ALA A 51 2.20 9.14 15.36
CA ALA A 51 0.96 9.92 15.26
C ALA A 51 0.05 9.47 14.10
N GLU A 52 0.39 8.38 13.41
CA GLU A 52 -0.25 7.90 12.17
C GLU A 52 -0.32 8.94 11.05
N ARG A 53 0.50 9.98 11.07
CA ARG A 53 0.56 11.02 10.02
C ARG A 53 1.52 10.61 8.91
N THR A 54 1.38 11.26 7.75
CA THR A 54 2.31 11.08 6.64
C THR A 54 3.40 12.14 6.71
N PHE A 55 4.66 11.71 6.78
CA PHE A 55 5.82 12.59 6.58
C PHE A 55 6.36 12.40 5.16
N PHE A 56 6.22 13.44 4.33
CA PHE A 56 6.72 13.44 2.95
C PHE A 56 8.22 13.73 2.91
N LEU A 57 9.03 12.74 3.29
CA LEU A 57 10.48 12.86 3.44
C LEU A 57 11.15 13.42 2.18
N MET A 58 10.86 12.87 1.01
CA MET A 58 11.46 13.30 -0.24
C MET A 58 11.04 14.72 -0.63
N ARG A 59 9.76 15.09 -0.44
CA ARG A 59 9.32 16.49 -0.58
C ARG A 59 10.08 17.43 0.34
N HIS A 60 10.27 17.05 1.60
CA HIS A 60 11.02 17.84 2.58
C HIS A 60 12.51 17.98 2.21
N LEU A 61 13.14 16.90 1.74
CA LEU A 61 14.50 16.92 1.24
C LEU A 61 14.63 17.82 0.00
N ARG A 62 13.68 17.76 -0.95
CA ARG A 62 13.69 18.62 -2.14
C ARG A 62 13.56 20.09 -1.77
N SER A 63 12.73 20.43 -0.78
CA SER A 63 12.62 21.81 -0.29
C SER A 63 13.86 22.31 0.43
N THR A 64 14.64 21.41 1.04
CA THR A 64 15.81 21.76 1.86
C THR A 64 17.10 21.79 1.06
N LEU A 65 17.31 20.80 0.19
CA LEU A 65 18.56 20.56 -0.53
C LEU A 65 18.46 20.88 -2.04
N GLY A 66 17.25 21.07 -2.56
CA GLY A 66 16.99 21.17 -3.99
C GLY A 66 16.87 19.82 -4.69
N SER A 67 16.18 19.80 -5.84
CA SER A 67 15.86 18.56 -6.56
C SER A 67 17.10 17.80 -7.05
N GLU A 68 18.14 18.51 -7.48
CA GLU A 68 19.36 17.89 -8.02
C GLU A 68 20.13 17.11 -6.94
N ALA A 69 20.35 17.71 -5.77
CA ALA A 69 20.98 17.04 -4.64
C ALA A 69 20.19 15.81 -4.18
N VAL A 70 18.86 15.90 -4.19
CA VAL A 70 18.00 14.75 -3.86
C VAL A 70 18.11 13.62 -4.88
N MET A 71 18.21 13.93 -6.18
CA MET A 71 18.43 12.90 -7.20
C MET A 71 19.78 12.19 -6.99
N GLN A 72 20.85 12.93 -6.69
CA GLN A 72 22.16 12.34 -6.38
C GLN A 72 22.12 11.43 -5.15
N LEU A 73 21.38 11.83 -4.10
CA LEU A 73 21.16 10.99 -2.91
C LEU A 73 20.41 9.69 -3.25
N VAL A 74 19.37 9.78 -4.08
CA VAL A 74 18.60 8.61 -4.53
C VAL A 74 19.47 7.68 -5.38
N GLU A 75 20.27 8.21 -6.30
CA GLU A 75 21.20 7.41 -7.10
C GLU A 75 22.24 6.71 -6.22
N ALA A 76 22.79 7.40 -5.23
CA ALA A 76 23.71 6.83 -4.25
C ALA A 76 23.04 5.71 -3.44
N LEU A 77 21.81 5.93 -2.98
CA LEU A 77 21.00 4.94 -2.27
C LEU A 77 20.79 3.69 -3.13
N ILE A 78 20.29 3.84 -4.36
CA ILE A 78 20.04 2.74 -5.30
C ILE A 78 21.34 1.97 -5.59
N LYS A 79 22.45 2.69 -5.78
CA LYS A 79 23.76 2.07 -6.03
C LYS A 79 24.25 1.26 -4.84
N ARG A 80 24.10 1.77 -3.61
CA ARG A 80 24.55 1.09 -2.39
C ARG A 80 23.67 -0.10 -2.03
N HIS A 81 22.36 0.07 -2.17
CA HIS A 81 21.35 -0.94 -1.86
C HIS A 81 20.96 -1.74 -3.11
N LYS A 82 21.92 -1.97 -4.02
CA LYS A 82 21.66 -2.65 -5.30
C LYS A 82 21.06 -4.04 -5.04
N GLY A 83 19.84 -4.26 -5.54
CA GLY A 83 19.11 -5.51 -5.38
C GLY A 83 18.18 -5.56 -4.16
N ASP A 84 18.26 -4.59 -3.27
CA ASP A 84 17.31 -4.43 -2.18
C ASP A 84 16.02 -3.78 -2.68
N ARG A 85 14.92 -4.54 -2.63
CA ARG A 85 13.62 -4.10 -3.13
C ARG A 85 12.79 -3.36 -2.08
N PHE A 86 13.25 -3.31 -0.83
CA PHE A 86 12.49 -2.72 0.27
C PHE A 86 11.05 -3.26 0.36
N LEU A 87 10.84 -4.53 0.01
CA LEU A 87 9.56 -5.20 0.15
C LEU A 87 9.46 -5.83 1.54
N LEU A 88 8.24 -5.85 2.08
CA LEU A 88 7.93 -6.61 3.28
C LEU A 88 7.96 -8.12 2.98
N PRO A 89 8.31 -8.98 3.97
CA PRO A 89 8.25 -10.42 3.80
C PRO A 89 6.85 -10.90 3.36
N GLY A 90 6.77 -11.73 2.32
CA GLY A 90 5.50 -12.22 1.78
C GLY A 90 4.85 -11.34 0.71
N ALA A 91 5.39 -10.15 0.41
CA ALA A 91 4.77 -9.22 -0.54
C ALA A 91 4.68 -9.78 -1.97
N LEU A 92 5.69 -10.53 -2.42
CA LEU A 92 5.68 -11.10 -3.77
C LEU A 92 4.73 -12.29 -3.88
N GLU A 93 4.71 -13.14 -2.85
CA GLU A 93 3.80 -14.26 -2.70
C GLU A 93 2.35 -13.78 -2.67
N ARG A 94 2.09 -12.68 -1.95
CA ARG A 94 0.78 -12.03 -1.91
C ARG A 94 0.35 -11.52 -3.29
N ILE A 95 1.24 -10.88 -4.04
CA ILE A 95 0.97 -10.44 -5.42
C ILE A 95 0.66 -11.63 -6.33
N GLN A 96 1.49 -12.68 -6.27
CA GLN A 96 1.28 -13.89 -7.06
C GLN A 96 -0.08 -14.55 -6.73
N LEU A 97 -0.42 -14.63 -5.45
CA LEU A 97 -1.73 -15.14 -5.03
C LEU A 97 -2.88 -14.33 -5.64
N ALA A 98 -2.72 -13.00 -5.71
CA ALA A 98 -3.75 -12.15 -6.26
C ALA A 98 -4.10 -12.53 -7.71
N ASP A 99 -3.07 -12.84 -8.51
CA ASP A 99 -3.20 -13.35 -9.86
C ASP A 99 -3.80 -14.77 -9.88
N GLU A 100 -3.47 -15.64 -8.93
CA GLU A 100 -4.00 -17.01 -8.86
C GLU A 100 -5.51 -17.06 -8.59
N ILE A 101 -6.00 -16.27 -7.63
CA ILE A 101 -7.41 -16.37 -7.17
C ILE A 101 -8.39 -15.57 -8.03
N SER A 102 -7.90 -14.62 -8.83
CA SER A 102 -8.76 -13.79 -9.68
C SER A 102 -8.79 -14.33 -11.10
N THR A 103 -9.97 -14.35 -11.72
CA THR A 103 -10.14 -14.80 -13.11
C THR A 103 -10.03 -13.68 -14.15
N GLN A 104 -10.05 -12.42 -13.71
CA GLN A 104 -9.91 -11.23 -14.57
C GLN A 104 -8.52 -10.60 -14.44
N ARG A 105 -8.15 -9.80 -15.44
CA ARG A 105 -6.86 -9.09 -15.49
C ARG A 105 -7.09 -7.61 -15.86
N PRO A 106 -6.45 -6.67 -15.15
CA PRO A 106 -5.59 -6.89 -13.99
C PRO A 106 -6.36 -7.46 -12.78
N ALA A 107 -5.72 -8.37 -12.03
CA ALA A 107 -6.32 -9.03 -10.86
C ALA A 107 -6.22 -8.17 -9.60
N TRP A 108 -5.24 -7.26 -9.58
CA TRP A 108 -4.91 -6.41 -8.46
C TRP A 108 -4.35 -5.08 -8.96
N GLY A 109 -4.30 -4.11 -8.06
CA GLY A 109 -3.66 -2.82 -8.29
C GLY A 109 -3.28 -2.13 -6.99
N LEU A 110 -2.30 -1.24 -7.08
CA LEU A 110 -1.90 -0.38 -6.00
C LEU A 110 -2.91 0.77 -5.87
N LEU A 111 -3.57 0.87 -4.72
CA LEU A 111 -4.38 2.02 -4.34
C LEU A 111 -3.68 2.73 -3.20
N THR A 112 -3.00 3.84 -3.47
CA THR A 112 -2.14 4.49 -2.48
C THR A 112 -2.34 6.00 -2.41
N TYR A 113 -2.08 6.56 -1.22
CA TYR A 113 -2.17 7.98 -0.92
C TYR A 113 -0.76 8.53 -0.69
N GLY A 114 -0.40 9.60 -1.38
CA GLY A 114 0.85 10.30 -1.10
C GLY A 114 1.33 11.18 -2.25
N ASP A 115 2.61 11.54 -2.19
CA ASP A 115 3.26 12.30 -3.26
C ASP A 115 3.55 11.38 -4.46
N MET A 116 3.09 11.78 -5.65
CA MET A 116 3.21 10.99 -6.88
C MET A 116 4.66 10.65 -7.22
N ALA A 117 5.58 11.61 -7.11
CA ALA A 117 6.98 11.38 -7.47
C ALA A 117 7.64 10.41 -6.48
N ASP A 118 7.28 10.53 -5.21
CA ASP A 118 7.82 9.69 -4.14
C ASP A 118 7.30 8.26 -4.26
N GLN A 119 6.00 8.07 -4.55
CA GLN A 119 5.43 6.75 -4.76
C GLN A 119 6.02 6.07 -6.00
N LYS A 120 6.16 6.79 -7.12
CA LYS A 120 6.79 6.24 -8.33
C LYS A 120 8.22 5.77 -8.08
N LEU A 121 9.01 6.54 -7.31
CA LEU A 121 10.36 6.14 -6.94
C LEU A 121 10.36 4.83 -6.14
N LYS A 122 9.55 4.74 -5.08
CA LYS A 122 9.49 3.54 -4.24
C LYS A 122 9.00 2.32 -5.03
N ILE A 123 8.00 2.48 -5.88
CA ILE A 123 7.49 1.42 -6.79
C ILE A 123 8.60 0.95 -7.73
N ALA A 124 9.41 1.87 -8.25
CA ALA A 124 10.54 1.54 -9.11
C ALA A 124 11.62 0.75 -8.38
N ILE A 125 11.99 1.18 -7.17
CA ILE A 125 12.94 0.48 -6.30
C ILE A 125 12.42 -0.93 -5.95
N ALA A 126 11.11 -1.04 -5.69
CA ALA A 126 10.45 -2.31 -5.43
C ALA A 126 10.37 -3.22 -6.66
N GLY A 127 10.73 -2.74 -7.86
CA GLY A 127 10.64 -3.51 -9.10
C GLY A 127 9.19 -3.76 -9.55
N LEU A 128 8.26 -2.86 -9.18
CA LEU A 128 6.83 -2.96 -9.48
C LEU A 128 6.35 -1.90 -10.49
N ASN A 129 7.24 -1.42 -11.37
CA ASN A 129 6.96 -0.34 -12.33
C ASN A 129 5.75 -0.59 -13.25
N GLN A 130 5.38 -1.86 -13.45
CA GLN A 130 4.27 -2.26 -14.32
C GLN A 130 2.98 -2.55 -13.52
N ALA A 131 3.00 -2.40 -12.20
CA ALA A 131 1.81 -2.60 -11.38
C ALA A 131 0.76 -1.53 -11.73
N PRO A 132 -0.52 -1.92 -11.93
CA PRO A 132 -1.62 -0.96 -12.02
C PRO A 132 -1.61 -0.06 -10.80
N LEU A 133 -1.68 1.26 -11.00
CA LEU A 133 -1.53 2.24 -9.93
C LEU A 133 -2.64 3.28 -10.01
N HIS A 134 -3.41 3.40 -8.93
CA HIS A 134 -4.35 4.50 -8.72
C HIS A 134 -3.90 5.33 -7.51
N MET A 135 -3.51 6.57 -7.78
CA MET A 135 -3.11 7.53 -6.75
C MET A 135 -4.35 8.30 -6.29
N THR A 136 -4.69 8.17 -5.00
CA THR A 136 -5.79 8.93 -4.39
C THR A 136 -5.29 10.22 -3.74
N ASP A 137 -6.14 11.24 -3.71
CA ASP A 137 -5.94 12.51 -3.01
C ASP A 137 -6.36 12.46 -1.54
N THR A 138 -6.96 11.35 -1.11
CA THR A 138 -7.45 11.14 0.26
C THR A 138 -6.87 9.85 0.88
N PRO A 139 -6.54 9.86 2.19
CA PRO A 139 -6.18 8.65 2.91
C PRO A 139 -7.39 7.73 3.18
N HIS A 140 -8.61 8.16 2.88
CA HIS A 140 -9.85 7.39 3.07
C HIS A 140 -10.20 6.59 1.80
N LYS A 141 -9.47 5.49 1.58
CA LYS A 141 -9.55 4.68 0.35
C LYS A 141 -10.89 3.98 0.15
N ALA A 142 -11.56 3.59 1.23
CA ALA A 142 -12.91 3.05 1.19
C ALA A 142 -13.90 4.00 0.47
N ALA A 143 -13.80 5.32 0.69
CA ALA A 143 -14.62 6.30 -0.01
C ALA A 143 -14.33 6.35 -1.52
N VAL A 144 -13.07 6.15 -1.91
CA VAL A 144 -12.68 6.03 -3.32
C VAL A 144 -13.32 4.79 -3.95
N ILE A 145 -13.22 3.64 -3.30
CA ILE A 145 -13.83 2.39 -3.77
C ILE A 145 -15.36 2.50 -3.82
N ALA A 146 -15.98 3.17 -2.85
CA ALA A 146 -17.43 3.42 -2.84
C ALA A 146 -17.88 4.22 -4.07
N SER A 147 -17.05 5.12 -4.59
CA SER A 147 -17.36 5.87 -5.81
C SER A 147 -17.42 5.01 -7.08
N TRP A 148 -16.87 3.79 -7.04
CA TRP A 148 -16.89 2.83 -8.15
C TRP A 148 -18.16 1.97 -8.16
N GLN A 149 -18.86 1.91 -7.02
CA GLN A 149 -20.02 1.04 -6.85
C GLN A 149 -21.20 1.50 -7.70
N GLN A 150 -21.76 0.57 -8.46
CA GLN A 150 -22.92 0.75 -9.32
C GLN A 150 -24.23 0.46 -8.55
N PRO A 151 -25.39 0.92 -9.05
CA PRO A 151 -26.69 0.68 -8.39
C PRO A 151 -27.04 -0.81 -8.19
N ASP A 152 -26.48 -1.70 -9.00
CA ASP A 152 -26.68 -3.15 -8.90
C ASP A 152 -25.72 -3.85 -7.93
N GLY A 153 -24.83 -3.08 -7.26
CA GLY A 153 -23.84 -3.56 -6.31
C GLY A 153 -22.51 -4.02 -6.91
N THR A 154 -22.37 -4.02 -8.24
CA THR A 154 -21.07 -4.25 -8.91
C THR A 154 -20.16 -3.02 -8.81
N PHE A 155 -18.90 -3.15 -9.19
CA PHE A 155 -17.91 -2.07 -9.16
C PHE A 155 -17.34 -1.84 -10.56
N GLN A 156 -17.49 -0.62 -11.07
CA GLN A 156 -16.83 -0.17 -12.29
C GLN A 156 -15.45 0.37 -11.93
N LEU A 157 -14.40 -0.41 -12.20
CA LEU A 157 -13.05 0.00 -11.86
C LEU A 157 -12.60 1.21 -12.70
N PRO A 158 -11.67 2.04 -12.17
CA PRO A 158 -11.09 3.14 -12.92
C PRO A 158 -10.18 2.62 -14.06
N SER A 159 -9.83 3.50 -14.99
CA SER A 159 -9.05 3.13 -16.20
C SER A 159 -7.66 2.59 -15.89
N GLU A 160 -7.05 3.05 -14.80
CA GLU A 160 -5.76 2.58 -14.31
C GLU A 160 -5.80 1.10 -13.93
N PHE A 161 -7.00 0.60 -13.60
CA PHE A 161 -7.28 -0.81 -13.28
C PHE A 161 -8.01 -1.53 -14.42
N GLY A 162 -7.95 -0.98 -15.64
CA GLY A 162 -8.44 -1.63 -16.86
C GLY A 162 -9.94 -1.44 -17.16
N SER A 163 -10.64 -0.56 -16.44
CA SER A 163 -12.07 -0.26 -16.68
C SER A 163 -13.01 -1.47 -16.65
N GLN A 164 -12.64 -2.54 -15.93
CA GLN A 164 -13.48 -3.74 -15.80
C GLN A 164 -14.62 -3.55 -14.80
N ILE A 165 -15.69 -4.33 -14.98
CA ILE A 165 -16.77 -4.45 -14.00
C ILE A 165 -16.54 -5.72 -13.19
N VAL A 166 -16.44 -5.57 -11.86
CA VAL A 166 -16.23 -6.68 -10.91
C VAL A 166 -17.37 -6.79 -9.91
N THR A 167 -17.63 -8.00 -9.43
CA THR A 167 -18.67 -8.23 -8.40
C THR A 167 -18.13 -8.09 -6.98
N GLN A 168 -16.82 -8.18 -6.79
CA GLN A 168 -16.16 -8.12 -5.49
C GLN A 168 -14.87 -7.30 -5.57
N VAL A 169 -14.61 -6.54 -4.50
CA VAL A 169 -13.36 -5.80 -4.31
C VAL A 169 -12.81 -6.11 -2.92
N THR A 170 -11.49 -6.26 -2.79
CA THR A 170 -10.82 -6.22 -1.49
C THR A 170 -10.03 -4.93 -1.33
N LEU A 171 -9.87 -4.47 -0.10
CA LEU A 171 -8.93 -3.40 0.27
C LEU A 171 -7.97 -3.96 1.33
N GLU A 172 -6.67 -3.87 1.09
CA GLU A 172 -5.62 -4.15 2.08
C GLU A 172 -4.87 -2.87 2.42
N ASP A 173 -4.71 -2.57 3.72
CA ASP A 173 -4.05 -1.35 4.18
C ASP A 173 -3.52 -1.52 5.60
N ASP A 174 -2.45 -0.80 5.96
CA ASP A 174 -1.89 -0.82 7.32
C ASP A 174 -2.64 0.07 8.31
N LYS A 175 -3.56 0.92 7.84
CA LYS A 175 -4.24 1.92 8.67
C LYS A 175 -5.75 1.74 8.67
N LEU A 176 -6.32 1.66 9.87
CA LEU A 176 -7.77 1.61 10.07
C LEU A 176 -8.55 2.71 9.35
N ARG A 177 -8.00 3.93 9.28
CA ARG A 177 -8.67 5.06 8.61
C ARG A 177 -8.93 4.85 7.11
N ALA A 178 -8.22 3.93 6.46
CA ALA A 178 -8.42 3.60 5.05
C ALA A 178 -9.76 2.88 4.83
N PHE A 179 -10.24 2.16 5.84
CA PHE A 179 -11.50 1.40 5.82
C PHE A 179 -12.70 2.20 6.32
N LYS A 180 -12.53 3.49 6.65
CA LYS A 180 -13.64 4.33 7.10
C LYS A 180 -14.73 4.36 6.03
N ASP A 181 -15.95 4.00 6.42
CA ASP A 181 -17.12 3.93 5.54
C ASP A 181 -16.98 2.89 4.41
N LEU A 182 -16.36 1.74 4.71
CA LEU A 182 -16.20 0.63 3.76
C LEU A 182 -17.56 0.20 3.16
N PRO A 183 -17.73 0.23 1.82
CA PRO A 183 -19.01 -0.04 1.19
C PRO A 183 -19.37 -1.54 1.25
N LYS A 184 -20.67 -1.84 1.15
CA LYS A 184 -21.18 -3.22 1.09
C LYS A 184 -20.59 -3.96 -0.10
N GLY A 185 -20.22 -5.22 0.12
CA GLY A 185 -19.61 -6.07 -0.89
C GLY A 185 -18.09 -5.93 -1.02
N VAL A 186 -17.46 -5.07 -0.20
CA VAL A 186 -16.00 -4.96 -0.10
C VAL A 186 -15.51 -5.68 1.15
N VAL A 187 -14.43 -6.46 0.99
CA VAL A 187 -13.71 -7.09 2.09
C VAL A 187 -12.51 -6.22 2.45
N GLY A 188 -12.49 -5.70 3.68
CA GLY A 188 -11.34 -4.97 4.22
C GLY A 188 -10.39 -5.94 4.91
N VAL A 189 -9.09 -5.80 4.67
CA VAL A 189 -8.07 -6.57 5.37
C VAL A 189 -7.07 -5.60 5.99
N TRP A 190 -7.11 -5.45 7.31
CA TRP A 190 -6.22 -4.56 8.03
C TRP A 190 -4.91 -5.27 8.35
N VAL A 191 -3.84 -4.88 7.65
CA VAL A 191 -2.51 -5.52 7.78
C VAL A 191 -1.72 -4.80 8.87
N HIS A 192 -1.64 -5.37 10.06
CA HIS A 192 -0.93 -4.76 11.18
C HIS A 192 -0.29 -5.83 12.07
N PRO A 193 0.95 -5.64 12.56
CA PRO A 193 1.55 -6.53 13.53
C PRO A 193 0.84 -6.34 14.88
N GLY A 194 -0.30 -7.00 15.08
CA GLY A 194 -1.06 -6.91 16.33
C GLY A 194 -0.27 -7.37 17.55
N GLU A 195 -0.66 -6.91 18.75
CA GLU A 195 -0.09 -7.36 20.03
C GLU A 195 -0.53 -8.79 20.42
N GLN A 196 -1.55 -9.35 19.76
CA GLN A 196 -2.07 -10.69 20.04
C GLN A 196 -2.07 -11.56 18.78
N ARG A 197 -1.32 -12.67 18.84
CA ARG A 197 -1.49 -13.81 17.93
C ARG A 197 -2.69 -14.62 18.42
N GLY A 198 -3.70 -14.86 17.59
CA GLY A 198 -4.71 -15.86 17.96
C GLY A 198 -5.96 -15.98 17.11
N GLU A 199 -6.66 -14.90 16.79
CA GLU A 199 -7.98 -14.98 16.14
C GLU A 199 -8.20 -13.76 15.23
N TYR A 200 -8.66 -14.00 14.00
CA TYR A 200 -9.10 -12.96 13.08
C TYR A 200 -10.25 -12.16 13.75
N GLN A 201 -10.01 -10.92 14.17
CA GLN A 201 -11.08 -10.07 14.69
C GLN A 201 -11.81 -9.42 13.51
N GLU A 202 -13.12 -9.65 13.44
CA GLU A 202 -13.99 -8.92 12.52
C GLU A 202 -14.41 -7.59 13.16
N VAL A 203 -13.92 -6.47 12.63
CA VAL A 203 -14.43 -5.15 13.00
C VAL A 203 -15.58 -4.82 12.06
N ALA A 204 -16.81 -5.02 12.54
CA ALA A 204 -18.01 -4.64 11.82
C ALA A 204 -18.02 -3.11 11.61
N THR A 205 -18.04 -2.68 10.35
CA THR A 205 -18.32 -1.29 9.99
C THR A 205 -19.76 -1.16 9.53
N GLN A 206 -20.29 0.07 9.43
CA GLN A 206 -21.67 0.31 8.97
C GLN A 206 -21.97 -0.25 7.56
N GLY A 207 -20.95 -0.64 6.78
CA GLY A 207 -21.10 -1.15 5.43
C GLY A 207 -20.33 -2.44 5.08
N GLY A 208 -19.31 -2.88 5.83
CA GLY A 208 -18.50 -4.05 5.45
C GLY A 208 -17.79 -4.75 6.61
N ILE A 209 -17.13 -5.87 6.29
CA ILE A 209 -16.31 -6.68 7.22
C ILE A 209 -14.85 -6.28 7.04
N ILE A 210 -14.21 -5.86 8.13
CA ILE A 210 -12.75 -5.73 8.20
C ILE A 210 -12.23 -6.94 8.95
N THR A 211 -11.27 -7.64 8.35
CA THR A 211 -10.58 -8.76 8.98
C THR A 211 -9.12 -8.39 9.22
N GLU A 212 -8.60 -8.69 10.40
CA GLU A 212 -7.22 -8.37 10.75
C GLU A 212 -6.23 -9.39 10.18
N ALA A 213 -5.08 -8.96 9.68
CA ALA A 213 -4.00 -9.82 9.25
C ALA A 213 -2.67 -9.36 9.88
N PRO A 214 -2.01 -10.20 10.71
CA PRO A 214 -0.73 -9.87 11.34
C PRO A 214 0.42 -9.51 10.39
N SER A 215 0.32 -9.94 9.13
CA SER A 215 1.28 -9.64 8.08
C SER A 215 0.66 -9.75 6.70
N VAL A 216 1.36 -9.25 5.67
CA VAL A 216 0.94 -9.41 4.27
C VAL A 216 0.97 -10.86 3.78
N ALA A 217 1.78 -11.72 4.41
CA ALA A 217 1.75 -13.15 4.14
C ALA A 217 0.45 -13.78 4.66
N GLU A 218 0.05 -13.43 5.89
CA GLU A 218 -1.18 -13.93 6.51
C GLU A 218 -2.43 -13.34 5.86
N SER A 219 -2.39 -12.10 5.34
CA SER A 219 -3.47 -11.55 4.53
C SER A 219 -3.70 -12.38 3.26
N GLY A 220 -2.62 -12.91 2.67
CA GLY A 220 -2.69 -13.85 1.56
C GLY A 220 -3.43 -15.13 1.92
N GLU A 221 -3.05 -15.81 3.01
CA GLU A 221 -3.72 -17.04 3.43
C GLU A 221 -5.20 -16.84 3.77
N LEU A 222 -5.54 -15.71 4.40
CA LEU A 222 -6.92 -15.31 4.64
C LEU A 222 -7.70 -15.20 3.33
N LEU A 223 -7.19 -14.46 2.36
CA LEU A 223 -7.86 -14.26 1.07
C LEU A 223 -7.94 -15.55 0.26
N ARG A 224 -6.94 -16.42 0.35
CA ARG A 224 -7.02 -17.76 -0.23
C ARG A 224 -8.20 -18.53 0.35
N HIS A 225 -8.38 -18.54 1.67
CA HIS A 225 -9.51 -19.19 2.33
C HIS A 225 -10.87 -18.61 1.92
N LEU A 226 -10.97 -17.28 1.82
CA LEU A 226 -12.21 -16.59 1.47
C LEU A 226 -12.64 -16.83 0.02
N PHE A 227 -11.70 -16.95 -0.91
CA PHE A 227 -11.98 -16.87 -2.35
C PHE A 227 -11.59 -18.10 -3.19
N SER A 228 -10.89 -19.10 -2.64
CA SER A 228 -10.45 -20.29 -3.41
C SER A 228 -11.51 -21.41 -3.52
N LYS A 229 -12.77 -21.08 -3.83
CA LYS A 229 -13.85 -22.05 -4.03
C LYS A 229 -14.12 -22.35 -5.50
#